data_AF-A0A453S1Q2-F1
#
_entry.id   AF-A0A453S1Q2-F1
#
_cell.length_a   1.000
_cell.length_b   1.000
_cell.length_c   1.000
_cell.angle_alpha   90.00
_cell.angle_beta   90.00
_cell.angle_gamma   90.00
#
_symmetry.space_group_name_H-M   'P 1'
#
loop_
_entity.id
_entity.type
_entity.pdbx_description
1 polymer ?
#
loop_
_entity_poly.entity_id
_entity_poly.type
_entity_poly.pdbx_seq_one_letter_code
_entity_poly.pdbx_strand_id
1 'polypeptide(L)'
;MLEKDKGIVTRFVIGRSANPGPDSEVERAMDAEEKEYNDILRLNHVEGQDGLPLKIQMFLSSALSTWDADFYVKVDDDVHVNIGITRSILARHRSKPRVYIGCMKSGPVIANNESKYYEPDHWKFGTAGNNYFRHATRQLYAITRDLATYISANKHILHKYTNEDVSFGSWLIGLDVEHVDERSLCCGIPPDCEWKAQAGNPCGASFDWNCSGVCNPAERMEEVHRRCWEHREAALPQAQES
;
A
#
# COMPACT_ATOMS: atom_id res chain seq x y z
N MET A 1 -21.65 2.57 5.99
CA MET A 1 -20.36 1.93 6.36
C MET A 1 -19.60 1.61 5.07
N LEU A 2 -18.32 1.99 4.95
CA LEU A 2 -17.53 1.86 3.69
C LEU A 2 -17.61 0.47 3.05
N GLU A 3 -17.62 -0.59 3.86
CA GLU A 3 -17.73 -1.97 3.41
C GLU A 3 -19.06 -2.26 2.71
N LYS A 4 -20.19 -2.01 3.40
CA LYS A 4 -21.53 -2.27 2.84
C LYS A 4 -21.93 -1.32 1.71
N ASP A 5 -21.52 -0.06 1.80
CA ASP A 5 -22.03 0.98 0.88
C ASP A 5 -21.11 1.17 -0.33
N LYS A 6 -19.80 0.97 -0.18
CA LYS A 6 -18.80 1.22 -1.24
C LYS A 6 -18.01 0.00 -1.67
N GLY A 7 -18.17 -1.14 -0.99
CA GLY A 7 -17.43 -2.38 -1.27
C GLY A 7 -15.95 -2.26 -0.91
N ILE A 8 -15.61 -1.44 0.09
CA ILE A 8 -14.22 -1.21 0.53
C ILE A 8 -14.05 -1.78 1.92
N VAL A 9 -13.12 -2.73 2.05
CA VAL A 9 -12.70 -3.29 3.33
C VAL A 9 -11.33 -2.73 3.68
N THR A 10 -11.22 -2.10 4.84
CA THR A 10 -9.95 -1.59 5.38
C THR A 10 -9.60 -2.42 6.61
N ARG A 11 -8.35 -2.88 6.70
CA ARG A 11 -7.83 -3.58 7.88
C ARG A 11 -6.39 -3.18 8.17
N PHE A 12 -6.03 -3.07 9.44
CA PHE A 12 -4.64 -3.01 9.87
C PHE A 12 -4.05 -4.42 9.85
N VAL A 13 -3.01 -4.63 9.05
CA VAL A 13 -2.37 -5.95 8.94
C VAL A 13 -1.25 -6.05 9.96
N ILE A 14 -1.45 -6.86 11.00
CA ILE A 14 -0.54 -6.94 12.15
C ILE A 14 -0.22 -8.41 12.46
N GLY A 15 1.07 -8.74 12.57
CA GLY A 15 1.58 -10.00 13.08
C GLY A 15 1.73 -10.00 14.61
N ARG A 16 2.08 -11.15 15.16
CA ARG A 16 2.28 -11.38 16.59
C ARG A 16 3.56 -10.78 17.13
N SER A 17 3.57 -10.47 18.42
CA SER A 17 4.82 -10.22 19.15
C SER A 17 5.72 -11.46 19.13
N ALA A 18 7.03 -11.27 19.32
CA ALA A 18 7.99 -12.38 19.31
C ALA A 18 7.79 -13.40 20.44
N ASN A 19 7.29 -12.95 21.58
CA ASN A 19 6.97 -13.79 22.74
C ASN A 19 5.48 -13.65 23.07
N PRO A 20 4.59 -14.21 22.23
CA PRO A 20 3.16 -14.12 22.49
C PRO A 20 2.83 -15.04 23.67
N GLY A 21 2.24 -14.47 24.72
CA GLY A 21 1.86 -15.20 25.92
C GLY A 21 0.75 -14.47 26.68
N PRO A 22 0.05 -15.14 27.61
CA PRO A 22 -1.06 -14.55 28.35
C PRO A 22 -0.65 -13.31 29.18
N ASP A 23 0.64 -13.21 29.51
CA ASP A 23 1.21 -12.09 30.26
C ASP A 23 1.68 -10.93 29.37
N SER A 24 1.65 -11.07 28.04
CA SER A 24 2.07 -10.03 27.10
C SER A 24 1.11 -8.85 27.11
N GLU A 25 1.58 -7.69 27.58
CA GLU A 25 0.82 -6.44 27.56
C GLU A 25 0.44 -6.03 26.14
N VAL A 26 1.33 -6.27 25.17
CA VAL A 26 1.08 -5.96 23.76
C VAL A 26 -0.06 -6.81 23.22
N GLU A 27 -0.06 -8.13 23.45
CA GLU A 27 -1.16 -8.99 22.96
C GLU A 27 -2.48 -8.61 23.62
N ARG A 28 -2.50 -8.31 24.92
CA ARG A 28 -3.72 -7.84 25.60
C ARG A 28 -4.24 -6.51 25.06
N ALA A 29 -3.34 -5.57 24.75
CA ALA A 29 -3.73 -4.30 24.15
C ALA A 29 -4.31 -4.50 22.74
N MET A 30 -3.70 -5.38 21.94
CA MET A 30 -4.22 -5.75 20.61
C MET A 30 -5.58 -6.44 20.69
N ASP A 31 -5.79 -7.34 21.64
CA ASP A 31 -7.10 -7.99 21.84
C ASP A 31 -8.18 -6.97 22.27
N ALA A 32 -7.81 -5.96 23.06
CA ALA A 32 -8.71 -4.89 23.45
C ALA A 32 -9.06 -3.97 22.26
N GLU A 33 -8.06 -3.60 21.45
CA GLU A 33 -8.25 -2.80 20.23
C GLU A 33 -9.13 -3.52 19.21
N GLU A 34 -8.86 -4.80 18.93
CA GLU A 34 -9.67 -5.59 18.01
C GLU A 34 -11.11 -5.75 18.51
N LYS A 35 -11.30 -5.89 19.82
CA LYS A 35 -12.64 -5.94 20.41
C LYS A 35 -13.41 -4.62 20.27
N GLU A 36 -12.71 -3.49 20.29
CA GLU A 36 -13.30 -2.15 20.18
C GLU A 36 -13.61 -1.76 18.73
N TYR A 37 -12.65 -1.96 17.82
CA TYR A 37 -12.72 -1.45 16.44
C TYR A 37 -13.01 -2.52 15.38
N ASN A 38 -12.63 -3.79 15.64
CA ASN A 38 -12.85 -4.92 14.75
C ASN A 38 -12.36 -4.66 13.31
N ASP A 39 -11.15 -4.11 13.22
CA ASP A 39 -10.50 -3.70 11.98
C ASP A 39 -9.05 -4.20 11.86
N ILE A 40 -8.61 -5.16 12.68
CA ILE A 40 -7.29 -5.78 12.58
C ILE A 40 -7.40 -7.10 11.79
N LEU A 41 -6.52 -7.26 10.78
CA LEU A 41 -6.24 -8.56 10.17
C LEU A 41 -5.00 -9.16 10.84
N ARG A 42 -5.22 -10.04 11.82
CA ARG A 42 -4.15 -10.68 12.59
C ARG A 42 -3.48 -11.80 11.78
N LEU A 43 -2.19 -11.65 11.50
CA LEU A 43 -1.38 -12.66 10.81
C LEU A 43 -0.71 -13.62 11.79
N ASN A 44 -0.61 -14.91 11.43
CA ASN A 44 0.14 -15.90 12.21
C ASN A 44 1.65 -15.85 11.90
N HIS A 45 2.27 -14.71 12.20
CA HIS A 45 3.66 -14.39 11.91
C HIS A 45 4.20 -13.44 12.96
N VAL A 46 5.48 -13.57 13.33
CA VAL A 46 6.12 -12.66 14.29
C VAL A 46 6.56 -11.39 13.58
N GLU A 47 6.08 -10.23 14.04
CA GLU A 47 6.49 -8.93 13.49
C GLU A 47 8.01 -8.73 13.53
N GLY A 48 8.57 -8.22 12.43
CA GLY A 48 10.00 -8.01 12.27
C GLY A 48 10.82 -9.26 11.98
N GLN A 49 10.26 -10.46 12.17
CA GLN A 49 10.89 -11.70 11.71
C GLN A 49 10.73 -11.82 10.18
N ASP A 50 11.72 -12.34 9.45
CA ASP A 50 11.63 -12.64 8.00
C ASP A 50 11.27 -11.47 7.05
N GLY A 51 11.16 -10.25 7.57
CA GLY A 51 11.00 -9.00 6.83
C GLY A 51 9.59 -8.74 6.25
N LEU A 52 9.39 -7.50 5.81
CA LEU A 52 8.16 -7.03 5.18
C LEU A 52 7.71 -7.84 3.94
N PRO A 53 8.59 -8.37 3.06
CA PRO A 53 8.15 -9.18 1.93
C PRO A 53 7.31 -10.41 2.34
N LEU A 54 7.67 -11.08 3.43
CA LEU A 54 6.88 -12.22 3.92
C LEU A 54 5.51 -11.77 4.43
N LYS A 55 5.47 -10.66 5.18
CA LYS A 55 4.23 -10.07 5.67
C LYS A 55 3.26 -9.77 4.53
N ILE A 56 3.74 -9.28 3.38
CA ILE A 56 2.91 -9.04 2.19
C ILE A 56 2.36 -10.35 1.58
N GLN A 57 3.18 -11.39 1.46
CA GLN A 57 2.70 -12.69 0.96
C GLN A 57 1.61 -13.28 1.86
N MET A 58 1.75 -13.11 3.18
CA MET A 58 0.77 -13.55 4.16
C MET A 58 -0.49 -12.71 4.13
N PHE A 59 -0.36 -11.38 4.07
CA PHE A 59 -1.47 -10.46 3.81
C PHE A 59 -2.30 -10.91 2.61
N LEU A 60 -1.67 -11.08 1.45
CA LEU A 60 -2.39 -11.46 0.23
C LEU A 60 -3.08 -12.82 0.39
N SER A 61 -2.40 -13.80 0.97
CA SER A 61 -2.97 -15.13 1.20
C SER A 61 -4.20 -15.08 2.12
N SER A 62 -4.10 -14.35 3.23
CA SER A 62 -5.20 -14.17 4.17
C SER A 62 -6.35 -13.39 3.53
N ALA A 63 -6.05 -12.26 2.89
CA ALA A 63 -7.07 -11.41 2.28
C ALA A 63 -7.84 -12.15 1.16
N LEU A 64 -7.17 -12.93 0.32
CA LEU A 64 -7.81 -13.77 -0.70
C LEU A 64 -8.72 -14.85 -0.11
N SER A 65 -8.36 -15.41 1.04
CA SER A 65 -9.17 -16.43 1.70
C SER A 65 -10.40 -15.86 2.40
N THR A 66 -10.40 -14.55 2.69
CA THR A 66 -11.44 -13.89 3.48
C THR A 66 -12.38 -13.05 2.63
N TRP A 67 -11.87 -12.32 1.63
CA TRP A 67 -12.66 -11.39 0.81
C TRP A 67 -12.49 -11.66 -0.67
N ASP A 68 -13.61 -11.75 -1.38
CA ASP A 68 -13.63 -11.75 -2.84
C ASP A 68 -13.68 -10.30 -3.34
N ALA A 69 -12.53 -9.79 -3.78
CA ALA A 69 -12.37 -8.40 -4.21
C ALA A 69 -11.70 -8.32 -5.58
N ASP A 70 -12.03 -7.28 -6.36
CA ASP A 70 -11.41 -7.05 -7.67
C ASP A 70 -9.94 -6.64 -7.54
N PHE A 71 -9.63 -5.86 -6.49
CA PHE A 71 -8.28 -5.37 -6.18
C PHE A 71 -7.93 -5.64 -4.72
N TYR A 72 -6.66 -5.96 -4.50
CA TYR A 72 -6.03 -5.99 -3.19
C TYR A 72 -5.01 -4.85 -3.12
N VAL A 73 -5.15 -4.00 -2.11
CA VAL A 73 -4.35 -2.77 -1.97
C VAL A 73 -3.48 -2.88 -0.74
N LYS A 74 -2.20 -2.57 -0.89
CA LYS A 74 -1.27 -2.35 0.23
C LYS A 74 -1.08 -0.86 0.41
N VAL A 75 -1.11 -0.42 1.67
CA VAL A 75 -0.77 0.94 2.07
C VAL A 75 0.09 0.86 3.34
N ASP A 76 1.11 1.71 3.46
CA ASP A 76 1.78 1.94 4.75
C ASP A 76 0.86 2.78 5.69
N ASP A 77 1.00 2.59 7.00
CA ASP A 77 0.17 3.24 8.04
C ASP A 77 0.49 4.74 8.22
N ASP A 78 1.61 5.18 7.69
CA ASP A 78 2.04 6.57 7.66
C ASP A 78 1.68 7.28 6.34
N VAL A 79 0.71 6.80 5.55
CA VAL A 79 0.34 7.44 4.28
C VAL A 79 -1.06 8.04 4.35
N HIS A 80 -1.22 9.31 3.95
CA HIS A 80 -2.56 9.87 3.75
C HIS A 80 -3.17 9.28 2.49
N VAL A 81 -4.35 8.66 2.62
CA VAL A 81 -5.09 8.08 1.50
C VAL A 81 -6.44 8.76 1.35
N ASN A 82 -6.68 9.30 0.15
CA ASN A 82 -8.02 9.65 -0.28
C ASN A 82 -8.70 8.41 -0.87
N ILE A 83 -9.51 7.74 -0.04
CA ILE A 83 -10.18 6.49 -0.38
C ILE A 83 -11.12 6.66 -1.60
N GLY A 84 -11.79 7.81 -1.73
CA GLY A 84 -12.71 8.11 -2.83
C GLY A 84 -11.99 8.20 -4.18
N ILE A 85 -10.92 8.99 -4.24
CA ILE A 85 -10.05 9.06 -5.42
C ILE A 85 -9.41 7.72 -5.72
N THR A 86 -8.85 7.03 -4.71
CA THR A 86 -8.18 5.74 -4.90
C THR A 86 -9.13 4.71 -5.49
N ARG A 87 -10.36 4.59 -4.97
CA ARG A 87 -11.39 3.73 -5.56
C ARG A 87 -11.71 4.13 -7.00
N SER A 88 -11.81 5.42 -7.29
CA SER A 88 -12.11 5.92 -8.64
C SER A 88 -10.99 5.62 -9.62
N ILE A 89 -9.73 5.68 -9.19
CA ILE A 89 -8.55 5.25 -9.95
C ILE A 89 -8.68 3.77 -10.29
N LEU A 90 -8.83 2.91 -9.28
CA LEU A 90 -8.90 1.46 -9.47
C LEU A 90 -10.11 1.03 -10.32
N ALA A 91 -11.25 1.71 -10.18
CA ALA A 91 -12.45 1.43 -10.96
C ALA A 91 -12.22 1.55 -12.49
N ARG A 92 -11.31 2.43 -12.95
CA ARG A 92 -10.95 2.56 -14.38
C ARG A 92 -10.24 1.34 -14.93
N HIS A 93 -9.67 0.49 -14.06
CA HIS A 93 -8.91 -0.70 -14.42
C HIS A 93 -9.65 -2.00 -14.07
N ARG A 94 -10.87 -1.93 -13.51
CA ARG A 94 -11.62 -3.08 -12.98
C ARG A 94 -11.88 -4.20 -14.00
N SER A 95 -12.06 -3.85 -15.28
CA SER A 95 -12.31 -4.83 -16.34
C SER A 95 -11.04 -5.44 -16.95
N LYS A 96 -9.86 -4.98 -16.54
CA LYS A 96 -8.59 -5.42 -17.09
C LYS A 96 -7.99 -6.53 -16.22
N PRO A 97 -7.53 -7.65 -16.81
CA PRO A 97 -6.80 -8.66 -16.05
C PRO A 97 -5.37 -8.20 -15.78
N ARG A 98 -4.71 -8.79 -14.78
CA ARG A 98 -3.28 -8.64 -14.49
C ARG A 98 -2.81 -7.18 -14.44
N VAL A 99 -3.48 -6.35 -13.65
CA VAL A 99 -3.08 -4.95 -13.44
C VAL A 99 -2.28 -4.83 -12.15
N TYR A 100 -1.10 -4.22 -12.25
CA TYR A 100 -0.31 -3.75 -11.13
C TYR A 100 -0.20 -2.22 -11.21
N ILE A 101 -0.81 -1.54 -10.25
CA ILE A 101 -0.96 -0.08 -10.24
C ILE A 101 -0.35 0.53 -8.99
N GLY A 102 0.36 1.62 -9.17
CA GLY A 102 0.98 2.41 -8.11
C GLY A 102 1.77 3.55 -8.73
N CYS A 103 2.46 4.33 -7.91
CA CYS A 103 3.42 5.29 -8.43
C CYS A 103 4.72 4.58 -8.81
N MET A 104 4.93 4.36 -10.10
CA MET A 104 6.01 3.50 -10.57
C MET A 104 7.35 4.24 -10.55
N LYS A 105 8.40 3.56 -10.10
CA LYS A 105 9.76 4.09 -10.00
C LYS A 105 10.80 3.07 -10.46
N SER A 106 11.98 3.59 -10.74
CA SER A 106 13.24 2.84 -10.79
C SER A 106 14.27 3.65 -10.03
N GLY A 107 15.21 2.99 -9.35
CA GLY A 107 16.23 3.64 -8.55
C GLY A 107 17.46 2.74 -8.40
N PRO A 108 18.58 3.29 -7.90
CA PRO A 108 19.84 2.57 -7.84
C PRO A 108 19.72 1.32 -6.98
N VAL A 109 20.33 0.22 -7.44
CA VAL A 109 20.50 -0.98 -6.62
C VAL A 109 21.44 -0.65 -5.46
N ILE A 110 21.02 -0.98 -4.25
CA ILE A 110 21.76 -0.62 -3.04
C ILE A 110 22.82 -1.68 -2.74
N ALA A 111 23.99 -1.56 -3.38
CA ALA A 111 25.11 -2.48 -3.20
C ALA A 111 26.07 -2.09 -2.05
N ASN A 112 25.84 -0.94 -1.39
CA ASN A 112 26.63 -0.55 -0.22
C ASN A 112 26.16 -1.30 1.02
N ASN A 113 27.04 -2.13 1.61
CA ASN A 113 26.76 -2.95 2.79
C ASN A 113 26.58 -2.15 4.09
N GLU A 114 26.98 -0.88 4.13
CA GLU A 114 26.74 0.02 5.26
C GLU A 114 25.30 0.58 5.27
N SER A 115 24.57 0.45 4.16
CA SER A 115 23.18 0.90 4.08
C SER A 115 22.24 -0.07 4.78
N LYS A 116 21.28 0.44 5.56
CA LYS A 116 20.16 -0.36 6.09
C LYS A 116 19.30 -1.03 4.99
N TYR A 117 19.40 -0.54 3.75
CA TYR A 117 18.69 -1.07 2.59
C TYR A 117 19.59 -1.89 1.66
N TYR A 118 20.79 -2.27 2.13
CA TYR A 118 21.71 -3.12 1.37
C TYR A 118 21.00 -4.36 0.83
N GLU A 119 21.23 -4.65 -0.44
CA GLU A 119 20.72 -5.83 -1.12
C GLU A 119 21.86 -6.86 -1.27
N PRO A 120 21.89 -7.94 -0.46
CA PRO A 120 22.92 -8.98 -0.56
C PRO A 120 22.96 -9.63 -1.95
N ASP A 121 21.82 -9.74 -2.61
CA ASP A 121 21.68 -10.29 -3.96
C ASP A 121 21.72 -9.22 -5.06
N HIS A 122 22.37 -8.06 -4.80
CA HIS A 122 22.45 -6.93 -5.74
C HIS A 122 23.01 -7.33 -7.11
N TRP A 123 23.89 -8.33 -7.14
CA TRP A 123 24.50 -8.86 -8.36
C TRP A 123 23.49 -9.47 -9.35
N LYS A 124 22.29 -9.88 -8.87
CA LYS A 124 21.21 -10.38 -9.74
C LYS A 124 20.55 -9.29 -10.60
N PHE A 125 20.76 -8.02 -10.25
CA PHE A 125 20.22 -6.87 -10.98
C PHE A 125 21.18 -6.37 -12.08
N GLY A 126 22.22 -7.15 -12.38
CA GLY A 126 23.18 -6.88 -13.44
C GLY A 126 24.46 -6.23 -12.91
N THR A 127 24.97 -5.22 -13.63
CA THR A 127 26.26 -4.59 -13.35
C THR A 127 26.19 -3.50 -12.28
N ALA A 128 27.34 -3.19 -11.68
CA ALA A 128 27.45 -2.07 -10.75
C ALA A 128 26.92 -0.76 -11.38
N GLY A 129 26.12 -0.02 -10.62
CA GLY A 129 25.45 1.20 -11.10
C GLY A 129 24.08 0.97 -11.75
N ASN A 130 23.64 -0.29 -11.90
CA ASN A 130 22.30 -0.58 -12.39
C ASN A 130 21.21 -0.09 -11.43
N ASN A 131 20.04 0.16 -12.01
CA ASN A 131 18.81 0.41 -11.27
C ASN A 131 18.01 -0.88 -11.10
N TYR A 132 17.20 -0.95 -10.05
CA TYR A 132 16.12 -1.91 -9.96
C TYR A 132 15.17 -1.77 -11.16
N PHE A 133 14.55 -2.87 -11.58
CA PHE A 133 13.48 -2.85 -12.59
C PHE A 133 12.33 -1.94 -12.14
N ARG A 134 11.44 -1.57 -13.07
CA ARG A 134 10.29 -0.71 -12.76
C ARG A 134 9.34 -1.40 -11.78
N HIS A 135 9.08 -0.78 -10.64
CA HIS A 135 8.15 -1.28 -9.60
C HIS A 135 7.41 -0.12 -8.95
N ALA A 136 6.30 -0.39 -8.26
CA ALA A 136 5.59 0.65 -7.53
C ALA A 136 6.38 1.10 -6.30
N THR A 137 6.25 2.37 -5.94
CA THR A 137 6.84 2.92 -4.72
C THR A 137 6.14 2.33 -3.49
N ARG A 138 6.92 1.98 -2.46
CA ARG A 138 6.47 1.34 -1.20
C ARG A 138 5.12 1.81 -0.65
N GLN A 139 4.83 3.10 -0.63
CA GLN A 139 3.73 3.69 0.15
C GLN A 139 2.35 3.13 -0.17
N LEU A 140 2.04 2.97 -1.46
CA LEU A 140 0.75 2.44 -1.90
C LEU A 140 0.88 1.79 -3.27
N TYR A 141 0.38 0.56 -3.36
CA TYR A 141 0.15 -0.10 -4.63
C TYR A 141 -1.03 -1.08 -4.55
N ALA A 142 -1.61 -1.40 -5.69
CA ALA A 142 -2.71 -2.35 -5.81
C ALA A 142 -2.49 -3.33 -6.94
N ILE A 143 -3.05 -4.53 -6.78
CA ILE A 143 -3.04 -5.56 -7.81
C ILE A 143 -4.44 -6.16 -7.98
N THR A 144 -4.73 -6.65 -9.19
CA THR A 144 -5.93 -7.44 -9.45
C THR A 144 -5.88 -8.81 -8.77
N ARG A 145 -7.06 -9.38 -8.53
CA ARG A 145 -7.24 -10.68 -7.87
C ARG A 145 -6.42 -11.82 -8.48
N ASP A 146 -6.27 -11.86 -9.80
CA ASP A 146 -5.50 -12.89 -10.50
C ASP A 146 -4.00 -12.85 -10.14
N LEU A 147 -3.40 -11.66 -10.05
CA LEU A 147 -2.02 -11.49 -9.58
C LEU A 147 -1.88 -11.84 -8.11
N ALA A 148 -2.85 -11.45 -7.27
CA ALA A 148 -2.84 -11.79 -5.86
C ALA A 148 -2.89 -13.33 -5.70
N THR A 149 -3.74 -13.99 -6.50
CA THR A 149 -3.86 -15.46 -6.54
C THR A 149 -2.55 -16.10 -6.97
N TYR A 150 -1.89 -15.58 -8.01
CA TYR A 150 -0.57 -16.05 -8.45
C TYR A 150 0.47 -15.94 -7.33
N ILE A 151 0.57 -14.78 -6.68
CA ILE A 151 1.54 -14.57 -5.59
C ILE A 151 1.26 -15.52 -4.44
N SER A 152 0.01 -15.67 -4.02
CA SER A 152 -0.36 -16.57 -2.92
C SER A 152 -0.04 -18.03 -3.23
N ALA A 153 -0.35 -18.49 -4.46
CA ALA A 153 -0.08 -19.87 -4.89
C ALA A 153 1.43 -20.18 -4.97
N ASN A 154 2.25 -19.21 -5.36
CA ASN A 154 3.69 -19.39 -5.61
C ASN A 154 4.60 -18.85 -4.49
N LYS A 155 4.04 -18.37 -3.38
CA LYS A 155 4.77 -17.67 -2.30
C LYS A 155 6.06 -18.35 -1.79
N HIS A 156 6.11 -19.68 -1.86
CA HIS A 156 7.23 -20.49 -1.37
C HIS A 156 8.46 -20.49 -2.30
N ILE A 157 8.29 -20.15 -3.58
CA ILE A 157 9.39 -20.03 -4.56
C ILE A 157 9.68 -18.57 -4.96
N LEU A 158 8.78 -17.64 -4.61
CA LEU A 158 8.98 -16.22 -4.88
C LEU A 158 10.10 -15.67 -4.00
N HIS A 159 11.16 -15.19 -4.65
CA HIS A 159 12.35 -14.68 -3.98
C HIS A 159 12.06 -13.38 -3.24
N LYS A 160 12.63 -13.21 -2.05
CA LYS A 160 12.44 -12.04 -1.18
C LYS A 160 13.75 -11.28 -1.10
N TYR A 161 13.76 -10.10 -1.68
CA TYR A 161 14.83 -9.10 -1.60
C TYR A 161 14.69 -8.29 -0.31
N THR A 162 15.72 -7.53 0.07
CA THR A 162 15.71 -6.71 1.30
C THR A 162 14.54 -5.72 1.30
N ASN A 163 14.25 -5.12 0.15
CA ASN A 163 13.18 -4.14 0.00
C ASN A 163 11.89 -4.84 -0.43
N GLU A 164 10.78 -4.52 0.26
CA GLU A 164 9.46 -5.11 0.03
C GLU A 164 8.89 -4.72 -1.34
N ASP A 165 8.98 -3.45 -1.72
CA ASP A 165 8.49 -2.95 -3.00
C ASP A 165 9.28 -3.53 -4.19
N VAL A 166 10.59 -3.72 -4.03
CA VAL A 166 11.43 -4.46 -5.00
C VAL A 166 11.02 -5.93 -5.05
N SER A 167 10.86 -6.60 -3.91
CA SER A 167 10.40 -7.99 -3.87
C SER A 167 9.09 -8.15 -4.65
N PHE A 168 8.12 -7.29 -4.36
CA PHE A 168 6.80 -7.31 -4.97
C PHE A 168 6.86 -7.17 -6.50
N GLY A 169 7.59 -6.16 -7.00
CA GLY A 169 7.74 -5.99 -8.45
C GLY A 169 8.48 -7.14 -9.11
N SER A 170 9.42 -7.79 -8.42
CA SER A 170 10.16 -8.94 -8.98
C SER A 170 9.27 -10.16 -9.23
N TRP A 171 8.22 -10.32 -8.44
CA TRP A 171 7.25 -11.41 -8.61
C TRP A 171 6.39 -11.24 -9.86
N LEU A 172 6.35 -10.01 -10.41
CA LEU A 172 5.47 -9.63 -11.51
C LEU A 172 6.23 -9.36 -12.82
N ILE A 173 7.51 -9.03 -12.78
CA ILE A 173 8.28 -8.60 -13.97
C ILE A 173 8.38 -9.67 -15.08
N GLY A 174 8.34 -10.96 -14.71
CA GLY A 174 8.35 -12.07 -15.66
C GLY A 174 6.98 -12.47 -16.21
N LEU A 175 5.92 -11.78 -15.79
CA LEU A 175 4.54 -12.05 -16.17
C LEU A 175 4.02 -10.99 -17.17
N ASP A 176 3.00 -11.35 -17.93
CA ASP A 176 2.28 -10.41 -18.82
C ASP A 176 1.35 -9.49 -18.01
N VAL A 177 1.94 -8.52 -17.29
CA VAL A 177 1.26 -7.60 -16.35
C VAL A 177 1.22 -6.18 -16.91
N GLU A 178 0.04 -5.56 -16.87
CA GLU A 178 -0.08 -4.12 -17.13
C GLU A 178 0.43 -3.34 -15.91
N HIS A 179 1.62 -2.73 -16.05
CA HIS A 179 2.16 -1.80 -15.08
C HIS A 179 1.57 -0.41 -15.32
N VAL A 180 0.74 0.06 -14.39
CA VAL A 180 0.13 1.39 -14.46
C VAL A 180 0.88 2.35 -13.55
N ASP A 181 1.53 3.35 -14.15
CA ASP A 181 2.17 4.44 -13.43
C ASP A 181 1.16 5.54 -13.08
N GLU A 182 0.54 5.42 -11.91
CA GLU A 182 -0.41 6.40 -11.39
C GLU A 182 0.29 7.37 -10.43
N ARG A 183 0.74 8.50 -10.97
CA ARG A 183 1.48 9.53 -10.22
C ARG A 183 0.63 10.23 -9.16
N SER A 184 -0.70 10.13 -9.22
CA SER A 184 -1.57 10.65 -8.16
C SER A 184 -1.53 9.82 -6.88
N LEU A 185 -0.85 8.68 -6.86
CA LEU A 185 -0.65 7.82 -5.68
C LEU A 185 0.68 8.10 -4.93
N CYS A 186 1.38 9.19 -5.28
CA CYS A 186 2.63 9.58 -4.62
C CYS A 186 2.83 11.10 -4.60
N CYS A 187 1.77 11.85 -4.31
CA CYS A 187 1.89 13.29 -4.17
C CYS A 187 2.69 13.66 -2.91
N GLY A 188 3.33 14.82 -2.93
CA GLY A 188 3.75 15.46 -1.69
C GLY A 188 2.52 15.87 -0.88
N ILE A 189 2.64 15.88 0.44
CA ILE A 189 1.69 16.58 1.32
C ILE A 189 1.72 18.10 1.04
N PRO A 190 0.96 18.96 1.76
CA PRO A 190 0.88 20.37 1.42
C PRO A 190 2.27 21.05 1.32
N PRO A 191 2.47 21.91 0.31
CA PRO A 191 1.43 22.48 -0.55
C PRO A 191 1.02 21.64 -1.78
N ASP A 192 1.72 20.54 -2.11
CA ASP A 192 1.55 19.84 -3.40
C ASP A 192 0.15 19.20 -3.56
N CYS A 193 -0.26 18.33 -2.63
CA CYS A 193 -1.59 17.71 -2.66
C CYS A 193 -2.74 18.76 -2.69
N GLU A 194 -2.56 19.88 -1.98
CA GLU A 194 -3.56 20.93 -1.79
C GLU A 194 -3.76 21.70 -3.10
N TRP A 195 -2.66 22.10 -3.75
CA TRP A 195 -2.71 22.74 -5.07
C TRP A 195 -3.27 21.82 -6.14
N LYS A 196 -2.90 20.53 -6.13
CA LYS A 196 -3.44 19.52 -7.05
C LYS A 196 -4.95 19.35 -6.88
N ALA A 197 -5.44 19.29 -5.64
CA ALA A 197 -6.87 19.25 -5.34
C ALA A 197 -7.60 20.51 -5.84
N GLN A 198 -7.06 21.71 -5.59
CA GLN A 198 -7.61 22.98 -6.07
C GLN A 198 -7.65 23.07 -7.60
N ALA A 199 -6.66 22.47 -8.28
CA ALA A 199 -6.62 22.37 -9.74
C ALA A 199 -7.55 21.29 -10.33
N GLY A 200 -8.35 20.61 -9.50
CA GLY A 200 -9.29 19.57 -9.93
C GLY A 200 -8.65 18.20 -10.19
N ASN A 201 -7.39 18.00 -9.79
CA ASN A 201 -6.65 16.75 -9.93
C ASN A 201 -6.21 16.21 -8.55
N PRO A 202 -7.15 15.91 -7.63
CA PRO A 202 -6.82 15.47 -6.28
C PRO A 202 -6.02 14.18 -6.27
N CYS A 203 -5.13 14.06 -5.29
CA CYS A 203 -4.29 12.90 -5.10
C CYS A 203 -5.06 11.75 -4.45
N GLY A 204 -4.75 10.51 -4.85
CA GLY A 204 -5.22 9.30 -4.17
C GLY A 204 -4.40 9.00 -2.92
N ALA A 205 -3.10 9.31 -2.94
CA ALA A 205 -2.24 9.21 -1.77
C ALA A 205 -1.19 10.33 -1.71
N SER A 206 -0.86 10.75 -0.50
CA SER A 206 0.10 11.83 -0.23
C SER A 206 0.98 11.50 0.98
N PHE A 207 2.28 11.84 0.90
CA PHE A 207 3.25 11.61 1.99
C PHE A 207 4.46 12.57 1.92
N ASP A 208 5.22 12.68 3.01
CA ASP A 208 6.49 13.41 3.05
C ASP A 208 7.62 12.51 2.51
N TRP A 209 8.35 12.99 1.49
CA TRP A 209 9.49 12.25 0.94
C TRP A 209 10.63 12.07 1.95
N ASN A 210 10.81 13.04 2.87
CA ASN A 210 11.92 13.04 3.83
C ASN A 210 11.86 11.88 4.84
N CYS A 211 10.66 11.49 5.29
CA CYS A 211 10.47 10.35 6.17
C CYS A 211 9.84 9.13 5.46
N SER A 212 9.63 9.22 4.14
CA SER A 212 9.04 8.15 3.32
C SER A 212 7.64 7.70 3.79
N GLY A 213 6.86 8.69 4.25
CA GLY A 213 5.57 8.60 4.94
C GLY A 213 5.17 10.01 5.41
N VAL A 214 4.08 10.20 6.13
CA VAL A 214 3.71 11.45 6.81
C VAL A 214 4.54 11.51 8.10
N CYS A 215 5.38 12.53 8.25
CA CYS A 215 6.23 12.60 9.45
C CYS A 215 5.35 12.86 10.67
N ASN A 216 5.60 12.16 11.79
CA ASN A 216 4.76 12.17 13.00
C ASN A 216 3.28 11.92 12.67
N PRO A 217 2.94 10.76 12.08
CA PRO A 217 1.63 10.53 11.49
C PRO A 217 0.50 10.59 12.52
N ALA A 218 0.73 10.12 13.75
CA ALA A 218 -0.24 10.19 14.84
C ALA A 218 -0.72 11.62 15.15
N GLU A 219 0.13 12.62 14.96
CA GLU A 219 -0.19 14.03 15.23
C GLU A 219 -0.63 14.77 13.96
N ARG A 220 -0.09 14.39 12.80
CA ARG A 220 -0.22 15.16 11.55
C ARG A 220 -1.24 14.63 10.57
N MET A 221 -1.67 13.37 10.68
CA MET A 221 -2.56 12.76 9.69
C MET A 221 -3.88 13.54 9.52
N GLU A 222 -4.44 14.05 10.63
CA GLU A 222 -5.68 14.85 10.58
C GLU A 222 -5.49 16.19 9.84
N GLU A 223 -4.38 16.89 10.09
CA GLU A 223 -4.04 18.14 9.41
C GLU A 223 -3.81 17.93 7.91
N VAL A 224 -3.03 16.90 7.56
CA VAL A 224 -2.79 16.50 6.17
C VAL A 224 -4.11 16.12 5.50
N HIS A 225 -4.96 15.34 6.17
CA HIS A 225 -6.25 14.95 5.63
C HIS A 225 -7.10 16.17 5.30
N ARG A 226 -7.28 17.09 6.23
CA ARG A 226 -8.09 18.31 6.01
C ARG A 226 -7.64 19.13 4.81
N ARG A 227 -6.34 19.13 4.49
CA ARG A 227 -5.75 19.96 3.41
C ARG A 227 -5.64 19.23 2.07
N CYS A 228 -5.38 17.93 2.10
CA CYS A 228 -5.24 17.09 0.89
C CYS A 228 -6.56 16.42 0.46
N TRP A 229 -7.60 16.48 1.30
CA TRP A 229 -8.88 15.84 1.02
C TRP A 229 -9.57 16.44 -0.22
N GLU A 230 -10.32 15.61 -0.93
CA GLU A 230 -11.23 16.04 -1.99
C GLU A 230 -12.36 16.91 -1.41
N HIS A 231 -12.17 18.23 -1.32
CA HIS A 231 -13.30 19.12 -1.04
C HIS A 231 -14.29 19.09 -2.21
N ARG A 232 -15.27 18.19 -2.14
CA ARG A 232 -16.53 18.28 -2.88
C ARG A 232 -17.71 17.85 -1.99
N GLU A 233 -18.37 18.82 -1.37
CA GLU A 233 -19.78 18.97 -1.72
C GLU A 233 -19.77 19.57 -3.13
N ALA A 234 -20.08 18.76 -4.14
CA ALA A 234 -20.51 19.33 -5.40
C ALA A 234 -21.77 20.14 -5.07
N ALA A 235 -21.71 21.47 -5.15
CA ALA A 235 -22.90 22.28 -5.19
C ALA A 235 -23.75 21.76 -6.37
N LEU A 236 -24.77 20.97 -6.05
CA LEU A 236 -25.86 20.70 -6.98
C LEU A 236 -26.37 22.08 -7.41
N PRO A 237 -26.46 22.37 -8.72
CA PRO A 237 -27.20 23.54 -9.15
C PRO A 237 -28.59 23.40 -8.55
N GLN A 238 -28.99 24.37 -7.72
CA GLN A 238 -30.37 24.47 -7.28
C GLN A 238 -31.22 24.47 -8.55
N ALA A 239 -32.05 23.44 -8.71
CA ALA A 239 -33.10 23.47 -9.70
C ALA A 239 -33.93 24.71 -9.41
N GLN A 240 -33.86 25.71 -10.29
CA GLN A 240 -34.84 26.78 -10.32
C GLN A 240 -36.16 26.13 -10.69
N GLU A 241 -37.05 26.01 -9.71
CA GLU A 241 -38.47 25.80 -9.98
C GLU A 241 -39.00 27.03 -10.73
N SER A 242 -39.49 26.78 -11.95
CA SER A 242 -40.38 27.67 -12.69
C SER A 242 -41.48 26.84 -13.32
#